data_AF-A0A957KX64-F1
#
_entry.id   AF-A0A957KX64-F1
#
_cell.length_a   1.000
_cell.length_b   1.000
_cell.length_c   1.000
_cell.angle_alpha   90.00
_cell.angle_beta   90.00
_cell.angle_gamma   90.00
#
_symmetry.space_group_name_H-M   'P 1'
#
loop_
_entity.id
_entity.type
_entity.pdbx_description
1 polymer ?
#
loop_
_entity_poly.entity_id
_entity_poly.type
_entity_poly.pdbx_seq_one_letter_code
_entity_poly.pdbx_strand_id
1 'polypeptide(L)'
;QIIKADKLQPWEVYPEVGWNPHTNSVDPNAVVLGEERIERNGNQVEIWMTAVRSHFTPEHVAIQQGDHVIWHITNVERAYD
;
A
#
# COMPACT_ATOMS: atom_id res chain seq x y z
N GLN A 1 -3.17 30.54 -14.07
CA GLN A 1 -3.30 29.65 -15.25
C GLN A 1 -4.66 28.96 -15.16
N ILE A 2 -5.40 28.79 -16.27
CA ILE A 2 -6.76 28.20 -16.30
C ILE A 2 -6.86 27.22 -17.49
N ILE A 3 -7.50 26.06 -17.28
CA ILE A 3 -7.79 25.05 -18.31
C ILE A 3 -9.26 24.61 -18.24
N LYS A 4 -9.86 24.20 -19.37
CA LYS A 4 -11.22 23.66 -19.40
C LYS A 4 -11.25 22.23 -18.84
N ALA A 5 -12.28 21.90 -18.07
CA ALA A 5 -12.42 20.59 -17.42
C ALA A 5 -12.54 19.43 -18.42
N ASP A 6 -13.18 19.64 -19.57
CA ASP A 6 -13.34 18.65 -20.65
C ASP A 6 -12.01 18.18 -21.28
N LYS A 7 -10.92 18.89 -21.01
CA LYS A 7 -9.57 18.51 -21.44
C LYS A 7 -8.83 17.65 -20.43
N LEU A 8 -9.38 17.43 -19.24
CA LEU A 8 -8.80 16.60 -18.21
C LEU A 8 -9.37 15.18 -18.31
N GLN A 9 -8.49 14.19 -18.31
CA GLN A 9 -8.86 12.77 -18.24
C GLN A 9 -8.18 12.15 -17.01
N PRO A 10 -8.62 12.52 -15.79
CA PRO A 10 -8.04 11.97 -14.57
C PRO A 10 -8.45 10.51 -14.39
N TRP A 11 -7.64 9.77 -13.65
CA TRP A 11 -8.06 8.47 -13.12
C TRP A 11 -8.99 8.70 -11.92
N GLU A 12 -10.09 7.96 -11.88
CA GLU A 12 -11.02 7.97 -10.75
C GLU A 12 -10.46 7.14 -9.57
N VAL A 13 -9.77 6.04 -9.90
CA VAL A 13 -9.04 5.15 -8.99
C VAL A 13 -7.77 4.69 -9.69
N TYR A 14 -6.77 4.25 -8.93
CA TYR A 14 -5.56 3.71 -9.53
C TYR A 14 -5.88 2.46 -10.39
N PRO A 15 -5.15 2.27 -11.52
CA PRO A 15 -5.45 1.17 -12.45
C PRO A 15 -5.47 -0.20 -11.79
N GLU A 16 -4.52 -0.46 -10.88
CA GLU A 16 -4.34 -1.75 -10.21
C GLU A 16 -4.08 -1.58 -8.70
N VAL A 17 -4.28 -2.65 -7.93
CA VAL A 17 -3.95 -2.66 -6.50
C VAL A 17 -2.44 -2.59 -6.33
N GLY A 18 -1.96 -1.74 -5.41
CA GLY A 18 -0.52 -1.52 -5.23
C GLY A 18 0.12 -0.68 -6.34
N TRP A 19 -0.66 0.10 -7.09
CA TRP A 19 -0.13 1.01 -8.12
C TRP A 19 0.81 2.07 -7.52
N ASN A 20 2.01 2.17 -8.08
CA ASN A 20 2.98 3.18 -7.74
C ASN A 20 2.89 4.33 -8.76
N PRO A 21 2.42 5.54 -8.38
CA PRO A 21 2.28 6.66 -9.30
C PRO A 21 3.62 7.27 -9.73
N HIS A 22 4.73 6.95 -9.05
CA HIS A 22 6.06 7.39 -9.45
C HIS A 22 6.60 6.59 -10.63
N THR A 23 6.37 5.27 -10.64
CA THR A 23 6.84 4.37 -11.70
C THR A 23 5.78 4.07 -12.75
N ASN A 24 4.50 4.41 -12.50
CA ASN A 24 3.35 4.05 -13.33
C ASN A 24 3.24 2.54 -13.59
N SER A 25 3.45 1.76 -12.53
CA SER A 25 3.33 0.29 -12.54
C SER A 25 2.89 -0.20 -11.18
N VAL A 26 2.51 -1.47 -11.08
CA VAL A 26 2.39 -2.14 -9.77
C VAL A 26 3.74 -2.12 -9.06
N ASP A 27 3.73 -1.78 -7.77
CA ASP A 27 4.93 -1.82 -6.94
C ASP A 27 5.37 -3.27 -6.73
N PRO A 28 6.66 -3.61 -6.88
CA PRO A 28 7.14 -4.96 -6.61
C PRO A 28 6.90 -5.42 -5.17
N ASN A 29 6.74 -4.49 -4.22
CA ASN A 29 6.42 -4.77 -2.83
C ASN A 29 4.92 -4.64 -2.51
N ALA A 30 4.06 -4.55 -3.53
CA ALA A 30 2.62 -4.54 -3.33
C ALA A 30 2.15 -5.83 -2.63
N VAL A 31 1.28 -5.67 -1.64
CA VAL A 31 0.69 -6.77 -0.86
C VAL A 31 -0.73 -6.99 -1.35
N VAL A 32 -1.06 -8.24 -1.65
CA VAL A 32 -2.43 -8.63 -1.97
C VAL A 32 -3.08 -9.34 -0.77
N LEU A 33 -4.41 -9.38 -0.78
CA LEU A 33 -5.19 -10.06 0.25
C LEU A 33 -4.74 -11.52 0.39
N GLY A 34 -4.41 -11.94 1.61
CA GLY A 34 -3.93 -13.28 1.95
C GLY A 34 -2.40 -13.43 1.96
N GLU A 35 -1.65 -12.44 1.50
CA GLU A 35 -0.18 -12.44 1.54
C GLU A 35 0.40 -11.60 2.69
N GLU A 36 -0.45 -11.09 3.57
CA GLU A 36 -0.05 -10.30 4.73
C GLU A 36 0.81 -11.13 5.68
N ARG A 37 1.95 -10.58 6.10
CA ARG A 37 2.91 -11.29 6.93
C ARG A 37 3.89 -10.32 7.59
N ILE A 38 4.55 -10.82 8.63
CA ILE A 38 5.65 -10.13 9.30
C ILE A 38 6.88 -11.03 9.14
N GLU A 39 7.89 -10.52 8.46
CA GLU A 39 9.16 -11.21 8.26
C GLU A 39 10.24 -10.56 9.12
N ARG A 40 11.04 -11.38 9.79
CA ARG A 40 12.14 -10.91 10.66
C ARG A 40 13.45 -11.52 10.22
N ASN A 41 14.42 -10.67 9.92
CA ASN A 41 15.80 -11.05 9.63
C ASN A 41 16.74 -10.26 10.54
N GLY A 42 17.14 -10.87 11.66
CA GLY A 42 17.90 -10.19 12.71
C GLY A 42 17.10 -9.04 13.32
N ASN A 43 17.63 -7.82 13.22
CA ASN A 43 16.96 -6.60 13.66
C ASN A 43 16.11 -5.94 12.56
N GLN A 44 16.15 -6.43 11.31
CA GLN A 44 15.26 -5.95 10.26
C GLN A 44 13.92 -6.67 10.35
N VAL A 45 12.84 -5.89 10.39
CA VAL A 45 11.47 -6.39 10.43
C VAL A 45 10.69 -5.79 9.27
N GLU A 46 10.27 -6.63 8.34
CA GLU A 46 9.43 -6.22 7.20
C GLU A 46 7.99 -6.62 7.45
N ILE A 47 7.09 -5.65 7.32
CA ILE A 47 5.67 -5.81 7.59
C ILE A 47 4.94 -5.61 6.27
N TRP A 48 4.40 -6.71 5.76
CA TRP A 48 3.62 -6.77 4.54
C TRP A 48 2.15 -6.68 4.94
N MET A 49 1.54 -5.52 4.72
CA MET A 49 0.25 -5.13 5.25
C MET A 49 -0.72 -4.71 4.15
N THR A 50 -1.97 -5.15 4.25
CA THR A 50 -3.08 -4.59 3.48
C THR A 50 -3.87 -3.60 4.31
N ALA A 51 -4.45 -2.60 3.63
CA ALA A 51 -5.33 -1.61 4.21
C ALA A 51 -6.68 -1.64 3.50
N VAL A 52 -7.74 -1.71 4.30
CA VAL A 52 -9.13 -1.46 3.90
C VAL A 52 -9.62 -0.33 4.81
N ARG A 53 -10.68 0.40 4.44
CA ARG A 53 -11.19 1.48 5.27
C ARG A 53 -11.43 0.98 6.69
N SER A 54 -10.83 1.71 7.63
CA SER A 54 -10.88 1.44 9.06
C SER A 54 -10.18 0.16 9.54
N HIS A 55 -9.57 -0.65 8.67
CA HIS A 55 -8.90 -1.90 9.04
C HIS A 55 -7.54 -2.07 8.35
N PHE A 56 -6.56 -2.56 9.10
CA PHE A 56 -5.26 -2.95 8.58
C PHE A 56 -5.02 -4.42 8.88
N THR A 57 -4.50 -5.20 7.93
CA THR A 57 -4.12 -6.59 8.20
C THR A 57 -2.61 -6.72 8.01
N PRO A 58 -1.84 -7.18 9.01
CA PRO A 58 -2.26 -7.51 10.38
C PRO A 58 -2.54 -6.27 11.24
N GLU A 59 -3.55 -6.34 12.13
CA GLU A 59 -3.90 -5.22 13.02
C GLU A 59 -2.90 -5.00 14.16
N HIS A 60 -2.24 -6.07 14.63
CA HIS A 60 -1.28 -6.03 15.72
C HIS A 60 0.10 -6.47 15.24
N VAL A 61 1.10 -5.62 15.42
CA VAL A 61 2.49 -5.90 15.07
C VAL A 61 3.38 -5.72 16.31
N ALA A 62 4.08 -6.79 16.69
CA ALA A 62 5.03 -6.77 17.80
C ALA A 62 6.46 -6.53 17.29
N ILE A 63 7.13 -5.50 17.83
CA ILE A 63 8.52 -5.13 17.52
C ILE A 63 9.32 -4.97 18.82
N GLN A 64 10.64 -4.95 18.71
CA GLN A 64 11.58 -4.82 19.82
C GLN A 64 12.38 -3.52 19.69
N GLN A 65 12.86 -3.00 20.83
CA GLN A 65 13.75 -1.85 20.84
C GLN A 65 15.01 -2.16 20.02
N GLY A 66 15.33 -1.30 19.05
CA GLY A 66 16.48 -1.48 18.16
C GLY A 66 16.16 -2.15 16.82
N ASP A 67 14.90 -2.57 16.59
CA ASP A 67 14.46 -3.04 15.27
C ASP A 67 14.48 -1.92 14.23
N HIS A 68 14.96 -2.24 13.02
CA HIS A 68 14.77 -1.45 11.81
C HIS A 68 13.53 -1.96 11.07
N VAL A 69 12.45 -1.20 11.15
CA VAL A 69 11.13 -1.62 10.68
C VAL A 69 10.83 -1.03 9.30
N ILE A 70 10.43 -1.87 8.36
CA ILE A 70 9.98 -1.50 7.02
C ILE A 70 8.51 -1.89 6.89
N TRP A 71 7.66 -0.93 6.55
CA TRP A 71 6.24 -1.15 6.28
C TRP A 71 5.99 -1.11 4.78
N HIS A 72 5.49 -2.22 4.24
CA HIS A 72 4.90 -2.30 2.91
C HIS A 72 3.38 -2.31 3.08
N ILE A 73 2.73 -1.16 2.86
CA ILE A 73 1.28 -1.01 3.05
C ILE A 73 0.62 -0.84 1.68
N THR A 74 -0.33 -1.71 1.37
CA THR A 74 -1.11 -1.64 0.13
C THR A 74 -2.59 -1.42 0.43
N ASN A 75 -3.16 -0.33 -0.08
CA ASN A 75 -4.63 -0.18 -0.08
C ASN A 75 -5.22 -1.13 -1.14
N VAL A 76 -6.10 -2.02 -0.69
CA VAL A 76 -6.78 -3.03 -1.54
C VAL A 76 -8.23 -2.66 -1.88
N GLU A 77 -8.73 -1.52 -1.36
CA GLU A 77 -10.02 -0.98 -1.76
C GLU A 77 -10.00 -0.44 -3.17
N ARG A 78 -11.09 -0.71 -3.90
CA ARG A 78 -11.31 -0.23 -5.27
C ARG A 78 -12.62 0.53 -5.41
N ALA A 79 -13.38 0.64 -4.31
CA ALA A 79 -14.62 1.39 -4.30
C ALA A 79 -14.29 2.87 -4.41
N TYR A 80 -15.02 3.55 -5.31
CA TYR A 80 -15.07 4.99 -5.41
C TYR A 80 -16.27 5.46 -4.58
N ASP A 81 -16.02 6.26 -3.55
CA ASP A 81 -17.06 6.85 -2.70
C ASP A 81 -16.72 8.29 -2.27
#